data_AF-A0A9X4ATJ5-F1
#
_entry.id   AF-A0A9X4ATJ5-F1
#
_cell.length_a   1.000
_cell.length_b   1.000
_cell.length_c   1.000
_cell.angle_alpha   90.00
_cell.angle_beta   90.00
_cell.angle_gamma   90.00
#
_symmetry.space_group_name_H-M   'P 1'
#
loop_
_entity.id
_entity.type
_entity.pdbx_description
1 polymer ?
#
loop_
_entity_poly.entity_id
_entity_poly.type
_entity_poly.pdbx_seq_one_letter_code
_entity_poly.pdbx_strand_id
1 'polypeptide(L)'
;MSSEVRDRLEAAQKAAEAEVERLKAEHDKLAEKIAKLGDDSPDRKTELRRRKAMVVDAREVLKDAEAALRLFEKTGKEHAIVAEGTRVFGSVAVRVPPGSSHEARGRAIDDELAGPLHDVATELGVILAAAPSRYTRERPGRDAEGRTVLDVFARIEGDTLVPAVSSASRNIRS
;
A
#
# COMPACT_ATOMS: atom_id res chain seq x y z
N MET A 1 21.00 12.44 2.52
CA MET A 1 20.04 11.47 3.08
C MET A 1 18.60 11.98 3.07
N SER A 2 18.19 12.99 3.86
CA SER A 2 16.78 13.45 3.83
C SER A 2 16.33 14.04 2.48
N SER A 3 17.17 14.81 1.78
CA SER A 3 16.85 15.32 0.43
C SER A 3 16.78 14.22 -0.63
N GLU A 4 17.72 13.27 -0.63
CA GLU A 4 17.77 12.18 -1.62
C GLU A 4 16.58 11.22 -1.51
N VAL A 5 16.11 10.93 -0.28
CA VAL A 5 14.90 10.12 -0.07
C VAL A 5 13.67 10.87 -0.56
N ARG A 6 13.57 12.17 -0.26
CA ARG A 6 12.48 13.01 -0.77
C ARG A 6 12.45 13.01 -2.30
N ASP A 7 13.58 13.31 -2.95
CA ASP A 7 13.69 13.37 -4.40
C ASP A 7 13.29 12.04 -5.05
N ARG A 8 13.67 10.91 -4.43
CA ARG A 8 13.27 9.57 -4.87
C ARG A 8 11.77 9.33 -4.74
N LEU A 9 11.16 9.72 -3.61
CA LEU A 9 9.72 9.56 -3.39
C LEU A 9 8.91 10.46 -4.34
N GLU A 10 9.36 11.69 -4.58
CA GLU A 10 8.75 12.59 -5.57
C GLU A 10 8.88 12.03 -7.00
N ALA A 11 10.04 11.46 -7.36
CA ALA A 11 10.23 10.81 -8.63
C ALA A 11 9.33 9.58 -8.79
N ALA A 12 9.16 8.78 -7.73
CA ALA A 12 8.26 7.63 -7.73
C ALA A 12 6.79 8.04 -7.91
N GLN A 13 6.36 9.10 -7.22
CA GLN A 13 5.01 9.67 -7.40
C GLN A 13 4.79 10.10 -8.85
N LYS A 14 5.72 10.89 -9.42
CA LYS A 14 5.63 11.35 -10.81
C LYS A 14 5.62 10.20 -11.81
N ALA A 15 6.43 9.16 -11.59
CA ALA A 15 6.46 7.99 -12.44
C ALA A 15 5.12 7.21 -12.40
N ALA A 16 4.54 7.04 -11.21
CA ALA A 16 3.25 6.38 -11.05
C ALA A 16 2.10 7.19 -11.68
N GLU A 17 2.12 8.52 -11.53
CA GLU A 17 1.15 9.42 -12.18
C GLU A 17 1.24 9.32 -13.71
N ALA A 18 2.45 9.37 -14.25
CA ALA A 18 2.69 9.21 -15.68
C ALA A 18 2.18 7.86 -16.23
N GLU A 19 2.33 6.77 -15.46
CA GLU A 19 1.82 5.46 -15.85
C GLU A 19 0.28 5.39 -15.87
N VAL A 20 -0.38 6.00 -14.88
CA VAL A 20 -1.85 6.12 -14.88
C VAL A 20 -2.34 6.86 -16.12
N GLU A 21 -1.70 7.99 -16.47
CA GLU A 21 -2.05 8.77 -17.66
C GLU A 21 -1.73 8.03 -18.96
N ARG A 22 -0.59 7.32 -19.03
CA ARG A 22 -0.25 6.47 -20.18
C ARG A 22 -1.31 5.40 -20.42
N LEU A 23 -1.75 4.70 -19.37
CA LEU A 23 -2.76 3.65 -19.46
C LEU A 23 -4.13 4.22 -19.85
N LYS A 24 -4.53 5.39 -19.33
CA LYS A 24 -5.74 6.09 -19.77
C LYS A 24 -5.69 6.46 -21.26
N ALA A 25 -4.58 7.02 -21.73
CA ALA A 25 -4.42 7.38 -23.13
C ALA A 25 -4.40 6.15 -24.07
N GLU A 26 -3.75 5.06 -23.65
CA GLU A 26 -3.78 3.78 -24.37
C GLU A 26 -5.20 3.22 -24.43
N HIS A 27 -5.93 3.34 -23.32
CA HIS A 27 -7.32 2.95 -23.22
C HIS A 27 -8.22 3.71 -24.20
N ASP A 28 -8.08 5.03 -24.29
CA ASP A 28 -8.89 5.85 -25.19
C ASP A 28 -8.63 5.48 -26.65
N LYS A 29 -7.36 5.24 -27.03
CA LYS A 29 -6.99 4.77 -28.39
C LYS A 29 -7.59 3.42 -28.74
N LEU A 30 -7.74 2.53 -27.76
CA LEU A 30 -8.30 1.19 -27.97
C LEU A 30 -9.83 1.16 -27.86
N ALA A 31 -10.48 2.24 -27.41
CA ALA A 31 -11.93 2.28 -27.21
C ALA A 31 -12.70 2.01 -28.50
N GLU A 32 -12.29 2.60 -29.62
CA GLU A 32 -12.93 2.40 -30.93
C GLU A 32 -12.78 0.95 -31.43
N LYS A 33 -11.64 0.30 -31.17
CA LYS A 33 -11.42 -1.11 -31.54
C LYS A 33 -12.33 -2.04 -30.74
N ILE A 34 -12.53 -1.75 -29.46
CA ILE A 34 -13.41 -2.53 -28.58
C ILE A 34 -14.88 -2.32 -28.94
N ALA A 35 -15.29 -1.09 -29.28
CA ALA A 35 -16.65 -0.81 -29.70
C ALA A 35 -17.08 -1.67 -30.90
N LYS A 36 -16.14 -1.99 -31.80
CA LYS A 36 -16.36 -2.85 -32.98
C LYS A 36 -16.57 -4.35 -32.65
N LEU A 37 -16.27 -4.80 -31.44
CA LEU A 37 -16.42 -6.22 -31.05
C LEU A 37 -17.88 -6.62 -30.75
N GLY A 38 -18.83 -5.67 -30.72
CA GLY A 38 -20.23 -5.91 -30.36
C GLY A 38 -20.45 -6.00 -28.85
N ASP A 39 -21.58 -5.49 -28.34
CA ASP A 39 -21.82 -5.30 -26.90
C ASP A 39 -21.83 -6.62 -26.09
N ASP A 40 -22.32 -7.71 -26.69
CA ASP A 40 -22.43 -9.02 -26.04
C ASP A 40 -21.22 -9.94 -26.23
N SER A 41 -20.19 -9.49 -26.94
CA SER A 41 -19.00 -10.31 -27.20
C SER A 41 -18.24 -10.64 -25.89
N PRO A 42 -17.93 -11.93 -25.64
CA PRO A 42 -17.06 -12.34 -24.53
C PRO A 42 -15.68 -11.68 -24.59
N ASP A 43 -15.15 -11.44 -25.79
CA ASP A 43 -13.83 -10.82 -25.99
C ASP A 43 -13.86 -9.35 -25.55
N ARG A 44 -14.94 -8.63 -25.87
CA ARG A 44 -15.15 -7.26 -25.40
C ARG A 44 -15.19 -7.18 -23.87
N LYS A 45 -15.96 -8.07 -23.23
CA LYS A 45 -16.06 -8.10 -21.76
C LYS A 45 -14.71 -8.40 -21.10
N THR A 46 -13.96 -9.35 -21.67
CA THR A 46 -12.63 -9.73 -21.18
C THR A 46 -11.64 -8.58 -21.31
N GLU A 47 -11.61 -7.91 -22.46
CA GLU A 47 -10.70 -6.80 -22.71
C GLU A 47 -11.01 -5.59 -21.82
N LEU A 48 -12.29 -5.22 -21.67
CA LEU A 48 -12.72 -4.15 -20.77
C LEU A 48 -12.33 -4.46 -19.31
N ARG A 49 -12.48 -5.71 -18.87
CA ARG A 49 -12.10 -6.14 -17.52
C ARG A 49 -10.60 -6.06 -17.30
N ARG A 50 -9.79 -6.55 -18.25
CA ARG A 50 -8.32 -6.52 -18.19
C ARG A 50 -7.82 -5.08 -18.07
N ARG A 51 -8.31 -4.21 -18.96
CA ARG A 51 -8.00 -2.78 -18.97
C ARG A 51 -8.36 -2.12 -17.64
N LYS A 52 -9.58 -2.31 -17.18
CA LYS A 52 -10.01 -1.78 -15.88
C LYS A 52 -9.09 -2.24 -14.75
N ALA A 53 -8.68 -3.51 -14.72
CA ALA A 53 -7.74 -4.02 -13.73
C ALA A 53 -6.40 -3.28 -13.79
N MET A 54 -5.81 -3.10 -14.98
CA MET A 54 -4.53 -2.39 -15.14
C MET A 54 -4.56 -0.94 -14.63
N VAL A 55 -5.63 -0.19 -14.92
CA VAL A 55 -5.77 1.19 -14.39
C VAL A 55 -6.02 1.20 -12.89
N VAL A 56 -6.76 0.23 -12.35
CA VAL A 56 -6.92 0.10 -10.89
C VAL A 56 -5.56 -0.17 -10.26
N ASP A 57 -4.80 -1.13 -10.77
CA ASP A 57 -3.47 -1.48 -10.22
C ASP A 57 -2.52 -0.28 -10.27
N ALA A 58 -2.47 0.47 -11.39
CA ALA A 58 -1.64 1.66 -11.50
C ALA A 58 -2.06 2.79 -10.53
N ARG A 59 -3.36 2.95 -10.29
CA ARG A 59 -3.87 3.92 -9.30
C ARG A 59 -3.52 3.53 -7.86
N GLU A 60 -3.52 2.24 -7.55
CA GLU A 60 -3.06 1.77 -6.23
C GLU A 60 -1.57 2.10 -6.05
N VAL A 61 -0.73 1.89 -7.08
CA VAL A 61 0.69 2.27 -7.03
C VAL A 61 0.89 3.78 -6.81
N LEU A 62 0.12 4.62 -7.50
CA LEU A 62 0.16 6.07 -7.30
C LEU A 62 -0.22 6.45 -5.86
N LYS A 63 -1.29 5.86 -5.34
CA LYS A 63 -1.75 6.09 -3.97
C LYS A 63 -0.68 5.68 -2.93
N ASP A 64 0.00 4.58 -3.16
CA ASP A 64 1.08 4.10 -2.29
C ASP A 64 2.29 5.04 -2.30
N ALA A 65 2.62 5.63 -3.45
CA ALA A 65 3.69 6.61 -3.60
C ALA A 65 3.33 7.95 -2.90
N GLU A 66 2.10 8.43 -3.08
CA GLU A 66 1.58 9.63 -2.39
C GLU A 66 1.59 9.44 -0.87
N ALA A 67 1.14 8.28 -0.38
CA ALA A 67 1.13 7.96 1.04
C ALA A 67 2.54 7.92 1.63
N ALA A 68 3.52 7.36 0.89
CA ALA A 68 4.92 7.33 1.32
C ALA A 68 5.53 8.73 1.37
N LEU A 69 5.28 9.59 0.37
CA LEU A 69 5.76 10.97 0.38
C LEU A 69 5.15 11.77 1.55
N ARG A 70 3.83 11.68 1.77
CA ARG A 70 3.16 12.36 2.89
C ARG A 70 3.71 11.90 4.25
N LEU A 71 3.98 10.61 4.40
CA LEU A 71 4.57 10.04 5.61
C LEU A 71 5.99 10.56 5.85
N PHE A 72 6.80 10.62 4.79
CA PHE A 72 8.15 11.18 4.84
C PHE A 72 8.13 12.66 5.20
N GLU A 73 7.26 13.46 4.60
CA GLU A 73 7.10 14.89 4.93
C GLU A 73 6.71 15.10 6.41
N LYS A 74 5.90 14.19 6.97
CA LYS A 74 5.48 14.25 8.38
C LYS A 74 6.56 13.78 9.37
N THR A 75 7.33 12.74 9.02
CA THR A 75 8.18 12.02 9.99
C THR A 75 9.68 12.12 9.71
N GLY A 76 10.07 12.57 8.53
CA GLY A 76 11.45 12.55 8.03
C GLY A 76 12.00 11.14 7.74
N LYS A 77 11.16 10.09 7.82
CA LYS A 77 11.53 8.69 7.61
C LYS A 77 10.78 8.11 6.42
N GLU A 78 11.46 7.26 5.63
CA GLU A 78 10.88 6.59 4.45
C GLU A 78 9.78 5.59 4.87
N HIS A 79 10.01 4.89 5.99
CA HIS A 79 9.05 3.98 6.62
C HIS A 79 8.83 4.40 8.07
N ALA A 80 7.57 4.57 8.43
CA ALA A 80 7.12 4.97 9.76
C ALA A 80 5.64 4.60 9.94
N ILE A 81 5.20 4.55 11.19
CA ILE A 81 3.81 4.37 11.56
C ILE A 81 3.39 5.64 12.30
N VAL A 82 2.23 6.18 11.93
CA VAL A 82 1.70 7.39 12.52
C VAL A 82 0.25 7.20 12.93
N ALA A 83 -0.15 7.87 14.00
CA ALA A 83 -1.54 8.05 14.36
C ALA A 83 -2.09 9.36 13.77
N GLU A 84 -3.35 9.32 13.33
CA GLU A 84 -4.14 10.49 12.94
C GLU A 84 -5.59 10.28 13.38
N GLY A 85 -6.00 11.00 14.43
CA GLY A 85 -7.30 10.79 15.07
C GLY A 85 -7.43 9.36 15.61
N THR A 86 -8.44 8.63 15.15
CA THR A 86 -8.70 7.24 15.56
C THR A 86 -8.07 6.19 14.64
N ARG A 87 -7.18 6.59 13.74
CA ARG A 87 -6.56 5.72 12.74
C ARG A 87 -5.06 5.68 12.94
N VAL A 88 -4.49 4.49 12.74
CA VAL A 88 -3.04 4.28 12.69
C VAL A 88 -2.72 3.74 11.30
N PHE A 89 -1.78 4.38 10.62
CA PHE A 89 -1.36 3.97 9.29
C PHE A 89 0.12 4.25 9.07
N GLY A 90 0.70 3.58 8.07
CA GLY A 90 2.10 3.79 7.73
C GLY A 90 2.66 2.62 6.95
N SER A 91 3.99 2.49 6.97
CA SER A 91 4.67 1.35 6.37
C SER A 91 5.89 0.94 7.18
N VAL A 92 6.27 -0.32 7.03
CA VAL A 92 7.52 -0.90 7.56
C VAL A 92 8.19 -1.72 6.46
N ALA A 93 9.52 -1.70 6.40
CA ALA A 93 10.29 -2.52 5.48
C ALA A 93 10.93 -3.68 6.23
N VAL A 94 10.53 -4.91 5.89
CA VAL A 94 10.96 -6.13 6.57
C VAL A 94 11.88 -6.93 5.67
N ARG A 95 13.01 -7.37 6.21
CA ARG A 95 13.90 -8.30 5.51
C ARG A 95 13.36 -9.73 5.65
N VAL A 96 12.75 -10.24 4.58
CA VAL A 96 12.27 -11.63 4.51
C VAL A 96 13.21 -12.44 3.58
N PRO A 97 13.98 -13.40 4.10
CA PRO A 97 14.85 -14.24 3.26
C PRO A 97 14.06 -15.00 2.18
N PRO A 98 14.61 -15.16 0.98
CA PRO A 98 13.99 -15.98 -0.07
C PRO A 98 13.85 -17.43 0.41
N GLY A 99 12.72 -18.08 0.10
CA GLY A 99 12.44 -19.45 0.54
C GLY A 99 12.01 -19.60 2.00
N SER A 100 11.81 -18.49 2.73
CA SER A 100 11.27 -18.53 4.08
C SER A 100 9.90 -19.21 4.13
N SER A 101 9.68 -20.07 5.12
CA SER A 101 8.35 -20.61 5.39
C SER A 101 7.38 -19.47 5.77
N HIS A 102 6.08 -19.72 5.62
CA HIS A 102 5.05 -18.77 6.04
C HIS A 102 5.20 -18.37 7.51
N GLU A 103 5.58 -19.32 8.37
CA GLU A 103 5.77 -19.09 9.80
C GLU A 103 7.03 -18.24 10.08
N ALA A 104 8.16 -18.56 9.46
CA ALA A 104 9.39 -17.79 9.61
C ALA A 104 9.21 -16.35 9.12
N ARG A 105 8.45 -16.19 8.03
CA ARG A 105 8.04 -14.88 7.53
C ARG A 105 7.17 -14.15 8.55
N GLY A 106 6.15 -14.80 9.11
CA GLY A 106 5.28 -14.21 10.12
C GLY A 106 6.06 -13.66 11.32
N ARG A 107 7.02 -14.45 11.83
CA ARG A 107 7.90 -14.02 12.93
C ARG A 107 8.76 -12.81 12.57
N ALA A 108 9.40 -12.82 11.40
CA ALA A 108 10.20 -11.67 10.96
C ALA A 108 9.38 -10.37 10.87
N ILE A 109 8.10 -10.48 10.48
CA ILE A 109 7.18 -9.34 10.48
C ILE A 109 6.82 -8.92 11.90
N ASP A 110 6.49 -9.89 12.77
CA ASP A 110 6.13 -9.61 14.15
C ASP A 110 7.28 -8.91 14.89
N ASP A 111 8.51 -9.40 14.73
CA ASP A 111 9.71 -8.85 15.38
C ASP A 111 10.01 -7.41 14.95
N GLU A 112 9.94 -7.12 13.65
CA GLU A 112 10.22 -5.77 13.13
C GLU A 112 9.11 -4.77 13.49
N LEU A 113 7.86 -5.23 13.54
CA LEU A 113 6.69 -4.37 13.72
C LEU A 113 6.29 -4.18 15.18
N ALA A 114 6.68 -5.08 16.08
CA ALA A 114 6.26 -5.06 17.49
C ALA A 114 6.62 -3.74 18.17
N GLY A 115 7.88 -3.28 18.05
CA GLY A 115 8.34 -2.02 18.66
C GLY A 115 7.55 -0.81 18.17
N PRO A 116 7.55 -0.51 16.86
CA PRO A 116 6.81 0.62 16.30
C PRO A 116 5.32 0.62 16.61
N LEU A 117 4.64 -0.54 16.58
CA LEU A 117 3.23 -0.62 16.95
C LEU A 117 3.00 -0.42 18.45
N HIS A 118 3.89 -0.93 19.30
CA HIS A 118 3.78 -0.75 20.74
C HIS A 118 4.00 0.71 21.15
N ASP A 119 4.94 1.41 20.51
CA ASP A 119 5.18 2.84 20.73
C ASP A 119 3.92 3.65 20.40
N VAL A 120 3.30 3.40 19.24
CA VAL A 120 2.07 4.08 18.83
C VAL A 120 0.89 3.72 19.75
N ALA A 121 0.76 2.45 20.14
CA ALA A 121 -0.29 2.02 21.06
C ALA A 121 -0.16 2.69 22.44
N THR A 122 1.08 2.79 22.94
CA THR A 122 1.40 3.46 24.22
C THR A 122 1.09 4.95 24.15
N GLU A 123 1.49 5.64 23.07
CA GLU A 123 1.20 7.06 22.85
C GLU A 123 -0.31 7.33 22.85
N LEU A 124 -1.09 6.42 22.26
CA LEU A 124 -2.54 6.51 22.19
C LEU A 124 -3.28 6.01 23.45
N GLY A 125 -2.57 5.39 24.40
CA GLY A 125 -3.16 4.81 25.60
C GLY A 125 -4.03 3.57 25.34
N VAL A 126 -3.73 2.80 24.29
CA VAL A 126 -4.49 1.62 23.87
C VAL A 126 -3.64 0.35 23.88
N ILE A 127 -4.28 -0.83 23.84
CA ILE A 127 -3.61 -2.13 23.72
C ILE A 127 -3.78 -2.73 22.32
N LEU A 128 -2.84 -3.55 21.88
CA LEU A 128 -2.95 -4.26 20.60
C LEU A 128 -3.97 -5.41 20.70
N ALA A 129 -4.93 -5.48 19.78
CA ALA A 129 -5.94 -6.55 19.71
C ALA A 129 -5.39 -7.90 19.21
N ALA A 130 -4.28 -7.88 18.48
CA ALA A 130 -3.76 -8.99 17.69
C ALA A 130 -2.23 -8.93 17.57
N ALA A 131 -1.64 -9.99 17.01
CA ALA A 131 -0.23 -10.02 16.66
C ALA A 131 0.13 -8.94 15.60
N PRO A 132 1.31 -8.32 15.64
CA PRO A 132 1.71 -7.24 14.73
C PRO A 132 1.51 -7.56 13.24
N SER A 133 1.84 -8.78 12.80
CA SER A 133 1.67 -9.25 11.43
C SER A 133 0.23 -9.13 10.92
N ARG A 134 -0.78 -9.16 11.80
CA ARG A 134 -2.19 -9.00 11.43
C ARG A 134 -2.57 -7.58 11.03
N TYR A 135 -1.78 -6.58 11.40
CA TYR A 135 -1.98 -5.18 11.02
C TYR A 135 -1.39 -4.85 9.65
N THR A 136 -0.74 -5.83 9.00
CA THR A 136 0.02 -5.58 7.77
C THR A 136 -0.65 -6.08 6.51
N ARG A 137 -0.33 -5.40 5.41
CA ARG A 137 -0.56 -5.87 4.04
C ARG A 137 0.73 -5.71 3.25
N GLU A 138 1.17 -6.76 2.55
CA GLU A 138 2.35 -6.66 1.68
C GLU A 138 2.03 -5.81 0.45
N ARG A 139 2.90 -4.83 0.18
CA ARG A 139 2.93 -4.13 -1.11
C ARG A 139 3.57 -5.02 -2.17
N PRO A 140 3.10 -4.97 -3.43
CA PRO A 140 3.79 -5.61 -4.53
C PRO A 140 5.23 -5.11 -4.65
N GLY A 141 6.18 -6.03 -4.83
CA GLY A 141 7.59 -5.70 -5.06
C GLY A 141 8.44 -5.60 -3.79
N ARG A 142 9.55 -4.84 -3.90
CA ARG A 142 10.56 -4.64 -2.87
C ARG A 142 11.01 -3.18 -2.87
N ASP A 143 11.53 -2.70 -1.75
CA ASP A 143 12.16 -1.37 -1.70
C ASP A 143 13.54 -1.35 -2.38
N ALA A 144 14.19 -0.18 -2.37
CA ALA A 144 15.52 0.01 -2.96
C ALA A 144 16.62 -0.87 -2.30
N GLU A 145 16.39 -1.35 -1.08
CA GLU A 145 17.30 -2.24 -0.35
C GLU A 145 16.93 -3.73 -0.52
N GLY A 146 15.90 -4.04 -1.32
CA GLY A 146 15.43 -5.41 -1.54
C GLY A 146 14.55 -5.97 -0.41
N ARG A 147 14.06 -5.13 0.49
CA ARG A 147 13.17 -5.50 1.60
C ARG A 147 11.71 -5.55 1.14
N THR A 148 10.93 -6.37 1.83
CA THR A 148 9.48 -6.45 1.64
C THR A 148 8.84 -5.25 2.33
N VAL A 149 8.11 -4.41 1.60
CA VAL A 149 7.38 -3.29 2.18
C VAL A 149 5.99 -3.76 2.60
N LEU A 150 5.64 -3.47 3.84
CA LEU A 150 4.34 -3.78 4.43
C LEU A 150 3.64 -2.49 4.81
N ASP A 151 2.42 -2.31 4.33
CA ASP A 151 1.53 -1.28 4.84
C ASP A 151 0.94 -1.69 6.16
N VAL A 152 0.89 -0.75 7.09
CA VAL A 152 0.26 -0.92 8.40
C VAL A 152 -1.06 -0.18 8.40
N PHE A 153 -2.13 -0.85 8.79
CA PHE A 153 -3.45 -0.24 8.97
C PHE A 153 -4.11 -0.73 10.26
N ALA A 154 -4.47 0.20 11.12
CA ALA A 154 -5.22 -0.07 12.34
C ALA A 154 -6.20 1.06 12.66
N ARG A 155 -7.16 0.76 13.53
CA ARG A 155 -8.09 1.76 14.08
C ARG A 155 -8.29 1.55 15.58
N ILE A 156 -8.62 2.62 16.27
CA ILE A 156 -8.96 2.59 17.69
C ILE A 156 -10.43 2.18 17.83
N GLU A 157 -10.68 1.18 18.67
CA GLU A 157 -12.00 0.73 19.12
C GLU A 157 -12.00 0.62 20.65
N GLY A 158 -12.61 1.61 21.32
CA GLY A 158 -12.49 1.75 22.77
C GLY A 158 -11.03 1.86 23.19
N ASP A 159 -10.58 0.96 24.06
CA ASP A 159 -9.21 0.95 24.58
C ASP A 159 -8.27 0.04 23.76
N THR A 160 -8.69 -0.37 22.56
CA THR A 160 -7.97 -1.35 21.75
C THR A 160 -7.62 -0.81 20.37
N LEU A 161 -6.40 -1.06 19.91
CA LEU A 161 -6.00 -0.90 18.53
C LEU A 161 -6.30 -2.19 17.77
N VAL A 162 -7.20 -2.13 16.80
CA VAL A 162 -7.60 -3.31 16.01
C VAL A 162 -7.06 -3.24 14.58
N PRO A 163 -6.69 -4.38 13.96
CA PRO A 163 -6.29 -4.41 12.56
C PRO A 163 -7.38 -3.90 11.61
N ALA A 164 -7.00 -3.01 10.70
CA ALA A 164 -7.90 -2.39 9.72
C ALA A 164 -7.53 -2.73 8.26
N VAL A 165 -6.74 -3.78 8.05
CA VAL A 165 -6.25 -4.22 6.73
C VAL A 165 -7.38 -4.61 5.76
N SER A 166 -8.52 -5.08 6.27
CA SER A 166 -9.70 -5.45 5.48
C SER A 166 -10.68 -4.30 5.22
N SER A 167 -10.62 -3.20 5.99
CA SER A 167 -11.45 -2.01 5.78
C SER A 167 -10.75 -0.96 4.92
N ALA A 168 -9.41 -0.97 4.86
CA ALA A 168 -8.63 -0.23 3.87
C ALA A 168 -9.04 -0.58 2.44
N SER A 169 -9.32 -1.86 2.13
CA SER A 169 -9.79 -2.30 0.81
C SER A 169 -11.21 -1.85 0.45
N ARG A 170 -12.00 -1.32 1.41
CA ARG A 170 -13.35 -0.79 1.16
C ARG A 170 -13.37 0.73 1.00
N ASN A 171 -12.54 1.45 1.77
CA ASN A 171 -12.44 2.93 1.69
C ASN A 171 -11.48 3.44 0.60
N ILE A 172 -10.71 2.55 -0.04
CA ILE A 172 -9.95 2.88 -1.26
C ILE A 172 -10.85 2.72 -2.52
N ARG A 173 -12.02 2.07 -2.39
CA ARG A 173 -13.00 1.83 -3.47
C ARG A 173 -14.16 2.83 -3.51
N SER A 174 -14.23 3.79 -2.59
CA SER A 174 -15.25 4.85 -2.56
C SER A 174 -14.72 6.14 -3.17
#